data_AF-A0A1D8D278-F1
#
_entry.id   AF-A0A1D8D278-F1
#
_cell.length_a   1.000
_cell.length_b   1.000
_cell.length_c   1.000
_cell.angle_alpha   90.00
_cell.angle_beta   90.00
_cell.angle_gamma   90.00
#
_symmetry.space_group_name_H-M   'P 1'
#
loop_
_entity.id
_entity.type
_entity.pdbx_description
1 polymer ?
#
loop_
_entity_poly.entity_id
_entity_poly.type
_entity_poly.pdbx_seq_one_letter_code
_entity_poly.pdbx_strand_id
1 'polypeptide(L)'
;MNYLRFNELFWEFSDYIEEVHSLYLDSIVGYELLHDGLETQQEEIRKWLGDHEYAKKEFQDTRSIGYPDLGGGDHQIISMSAEMTQGDLRKRVETDGRNAQILGNMLVVSVYAYWEEYLRIEIGKAKGVLSPDAKNSEETRKVLNKKVVSDFWGDLRYLRNSIVHSHGVANSDMARCKIIKWFKPGDKIVLSYAMVRALFIKIALYRNEIYSLQFPPSFIHIPKGSDDVD
;
A
#
# COMPACT_ATOMS: atom_id res chain seq x y z
N MET A 1 17.89 -26.10 1.46
CA MET A 1 16.63 -25.38 1.20
C MET A 1 15.54 -26.02 2.05
N ASN A 2 14.75 -25.24 2.77
CA ASN A 2 13.68 -25.70 3.65
C ASN A 2 12.32 -25.39 3.00
N TYR A 3 11.77 -26.40 2.33
CA TYR A 3 10.52 -26.30 1.57
C TYR A 3 9.29 -26.07 2.45
N LEU A 4 9.24 -26.70 3.63
CA LEU A 4 8.16 -26.50 4.59
C LEU A 4 8.08 -25.06 5.07
N ARG A 5 9.25 -24.44 5.33
CA ARG A 5 9.30 -23.04 5.75
C ARG A 5 8.75 -22.09 4.67
N PHE A 6 8.87 -22.41 3.38
CA PHE A 6 8.25 -21.57 2.34
C PHE A 6 6.72 -21.61 2.35
N ASN A 7 6.12 -22.76 2.67
CA ASN A 7 4.67 -22.83 2.85
C ASN A 7 4.21 -21.98 4.05
N GLU A 8 4.93 -22.06 5.18
CA GLU A 8 4.64 -21.20 6.35
C GLU A 8 4.76 -19.72 6.01
N LEU A 9 5.87 -19.30 5.38
CA LEU A 9 6.09 -17.93 4.97
C LEU A 9 5.06 -17.43 3.95
N PHE A 10 4.54 -18.31 3.09
CA PHE A 10 3.45 -17.97 2.19
C PHE A 10 2.19 -17.58 2.96
N TRP A 11 1.78 -18.37 3.96
CA TRP A 11 0.59 -18.09 4.76
C TRP A 11 0.78 -16.86 5.63
N GLU A 12 1.91 -16.76 6.35
CA GLU A 12 2.24 -15.58 7.16
C GLU A 12 2.21 -14.28 6.33
N PHE A 13 2.77 -14.33 5.12
CA PHE A 13 2.74 -13.17 4.23
C PHE A 13 1.36 -12.91 3.63
N SER A 14 0.58 -13.96 3.33
CA SER A 14 -0.79 -13.81 2.83
C SER A 14 -1.67 -13.11 3.85
N ASP A 15 -1.62 -13.56 5.10
CA ASP A 15 -2.41 -13.00 6.20
C ASP A 15 -2.06 -11.53 6.42
N TYR A 16 -0.76 -11.21 6.46
CA TYR A 16 -0.29 -9.82 6.60
C TYR A 16 -0.78 -8.92 5.46
N ILE A 17 -0.69 -9.39 4.20
CA ILE A 17 -1.13 -8.60 3.05
C ILE A 17 -2.65 -8.46 3.00
N GLU A 18 -3.40 -9.48 3.40
CA GLU A 18 -4.85 -9.42 3.51
C GLU A 18 -5.30 -8.39 4.56
N GLU A 19 -4.65 -8.37 5.73
CA GLU A 19 -4.91 -7.37 6.78
C GLU A 19 -4.66 -5.95 6.25
N VAL A 20 -3.49 -5.70 5.64
CA VAL A 20 -3.13 -4.38 5.11
C VAL A 20 -4.04 -3.96 3.96
N HIS A 21 -4.42 -4.90 3.09
CA HIS A 21 -5.32 -4.62 1.97
C HIS A 21 -6.74 -4.32 2.44
N SER A 22 -7.24 -5.07 3.41
CA SER A 22 -8.57 -4.86 3.98
C SER A 22 -8.64 -3.51 4.67
N LEU A 23 -7.64 -3.17 5.51
CA LEU A 23 -7.52 -1.84 6.11
C LEU A 23 -7.54 -0.72 5.05
N TYR A 24 -6.82 -0.91 3.94
CA TYR A 24 -6.82 0.05 2.84
C TYR A 24 -8.22 0.21 2.24
N LEU A 25 -8.88 -0.90 1.86
CA LEU A 25 -10.20 -0.86 1.22
C LEU A 25 -11.27 -0.29 2.15
N ASP A 26 -11.32 -0.75 3.39
CA ASP A 26 -12.29 -0.29 4.40
C ASP A 26 -12.15 1.21 4.63
N SER A 27 -10.92 1.73 4.66
CA SER A 27 -10.67 3.16 4.80
C SER A 27 -11.10 3.96 3.58
N ILE A 28 -10.81 3.48 2.35
CA ILE A 28 -11.22 4.16 1.12
C ILE A 28 -12.75 4.21 1.02
N VAL A 29 -13.43 3.10 1.27
CA VAL A 29 -14.90 3.06 1.33
C VAL A 29 -15.43 4.01 2.41
N GLY A 30 -14.80 4.03 3.59
CA GLY A 30 -15.16 4.98 4.65
C GLY A 30 -15.02 6.44 4.22
N TYR A 31 -13.99 6.80 3.46
CA TYR A 31 -13.81 8.16 2.93
C TYR A 31 -14.88 8.50 1.88
N GLU A 32 -15.21 7.57 0.99
CA GLU A 32 -16.28 7.74 0.00
C GLU A 32 -17.64 7.97 0.68
N LEU A 33 -17.97 7.17 1.70
CA LEU A 33 -19.21 7.34 2.48
C LEU A 33 -19.27 8.70 3.20
N LEU A 34 -18.16 9.17 3.75
CA LEU A 34 -18.08 10.50 4.36
C LEU A 34 -18.26 11.61 3.32
N HIS A 35 -17.63 11.46 2.14
CA HIS A 35 -17.76 12.41 1.04
C HIS A 35 -19.21 12.50 0.56
N ASP A 36 -19.84 11.36 0.30
CA ASP A 36 -21.21 11.28 -0.21
C ASP A 36 -22.24 11.73 0.82
N GLY A 37 -22.02 11.43 2.09
CA GLY A 37 -22.83 11.95 3.20
C GLY A 37 -22.80 13.47 3.25
N LEU A 38 -21.62 14.07 3.12
CA LEU A 38 -21.47 15.53 3.09
C LEU A 38 -22.15 16.16 1.87
N GLU A 39 -21.96 15.60 0.67
CA GLU A 39 -22.62 16.12 -0.55
C GLU A 39 -24.15 15.98 -0.46
N THR A 40 -24.66 14.88 0.11
CA THR A 40 -26.10 14.68 0.32
C THR A 40 -26.67 15.74 1.28
N GLN A 41 -26.01 15.99 2.41
CA GLN A 41 -26.43 17.04 3.35
C GLN A 41 -26.46 18.42 2.70
N GLN A 42 -25.43 18.78 1.92
CA GLN A 42 -25.41 20.07 1.22
C GLN A 42 -26.49 20.17 0.15
N GLU A 43 -26.81 19.07 -0.53
CA GLU A 43 -27.86 19.03 -1.54
C GLU A 43 -29.26 19.17 -0.92
N GLU A 44 -29.50 18.60 0.26
CA GLU A 44 -30.74 18.80 1.01
C GLU A 44 -30.92 20.27 1.42
N ILE A 45 -29.84 20.91 1.88
CA ILE A 45 -29.85 22.34 2.21
C ILE A 45 -30.17 23.17 0.96
N ARG A 46 -29.60 22.84 -0.20
CA ARG A 46 -29.92 23.51 -1.48
C ARG A 46 -31.38 23.37 -1.86
N LYS A 47 -31.95 22.16 -1.73
CA LYS A 47 -33.38 21.92 -2.02
C LYS A 47 -34.28 22.74 -1.10
N TRP A 48 -33.91 22.91 0.16
CA TRP A 48 -34.71 23.68 1.12
C TRP A 48 -34.60 25.19 0.93
N LEU A 49 -33.40 25.70 0.62
CA LEU A 49 -33.10 27.12 0.52
C LEU A 49 -33.24 27.71 -0.91
N GLY A 50 -33.31 26.87 -1.94
CA GLY A 50 -33.32 27.31 -3.34
C GLY A 50 -32.09 28.14 -3.71
N ASP A 51 -32.30 29.30 -4.33
CA ASP A 51 -31.23 30.18 -4.81
C ASP A 51 -30.59 31.07 -3.71
N HIS A 52 -30.89 30.81 -2.43
CA HIS A 52 -30.34 31.59 -1.32
C HIS A 52 -28.81 31.52 -1.27
N GLU A 53 -28.13 32.59 -0.84
CA GLU A 53 -26.66 32.63 -0.77
C GLU A 53 -26.07 31.51 0.11
N TYR A 54 -26.76 31.13 1.17
CA TYR A 54 -26.37 30.03 2.04
C TYR A 54 -26.49 28.64 1.39
N ALA A 55 -27.25 28.49 0.30
CA ALA A 55 -27.32 27.24 -0.46
C ALA A 55 -26.06 27.01 -1.32
N LYS A 56 -25.29 28.07 -1.60
CA LYS A 56 -24.12 28.00 -2.47
C LYS A 56 -23.05 27.11 -1.88
N LYS A 57 -22.44 26.28 -2.72
CA LYS A 57 -21.38 25.34 -2.33
C LYS A 57 -20.21 26.06 -1.65
N GLU A 58 -19.85 27.24 -2.15
CA GLU A 58 -18.77 28.07 -1.61
C GLU A 58 -19.07 28.51 -0.17
N PHE A 59 -20.33 28.82 0.16
CA PHE A 59 -20.71 29.18 1.52
C PHE A 59 -20.74 27.95 2.42
N GLN A 60 -21.36 26.85 1.96
CA GLN A 60 -21.41 25.60 2.72
C GLN A 60 -20.02 25.08 3.07
N ASP A 61 -19.07 25.22 2.16
CA ASP A 61 -17.68 24.81 2.38
C ASP A 61 -16.97 25.58 3.50
N THR A 62 -17.45 26.76 3.89
CA THR A 62 -16.92 27.52 5.04
C THR A 62 -17.52 27.14 6.38
N ARG A 63 -18.58 26.32 6.38
CA ARG A 63 -19.25 25.90 7.62
C ARG A 63 -18.35 24.97 8.40
N SER A 64 -18.24 25.21 9.70
CA SER A 64 -17.56 24.28 10.60
C SER A 64 -18.31 22.95 10.66
N ILE A 65 -17.55 21.86 10.79
CA ILE A 65 -18.07 20.52 10.99
C ILE A 65 -17.20 19.80 12.03
N GLY A 66 -17.81 19.02 12.92
CA GLY A 66 -17.13 18.23 13.93
C GLY A 66 -17.28 16.73 13.67
N TYR A 67 -16.42 15.92 14.28
CA TYR A 67 -16.57 14.46 14.23
C TYR A 67 -17.92 13.93 14.78
N PRO A 68 -18.54 14.53 15.82
CA PRO A 68 -19.89 14.15 16.24
C PRO A 68 -20.93 14.27 15.11
N ASP A 69 -20.75 15.24 14.21
CA ASP A 69 -21.65 15.46 13.06
C ASP A 69 -21.47 14.41 11.95
N LEU A 70 -20.35 13.66 11.96
CA LEU A 70 -19.96 12.74 10.89
C LEU A 70 -20.37 11.29 11.11
N GLY A 71 -20.65 10.86 12.35
CA GLY A 71 -20.81 9.43 12.62
C GLY A 71 -21.57 9.04 13.87
N GLY A 72 -22.15 9.98 14.63
CA GLY A 72 -23.01 9.67 15.78
C GLY A 72 -22.34 8.89 16.93
N GLY A 73 -21.03 8.68 16.88
CA GLY A 73 -20.24 8.05 17.94
C GLY A 73 -19.74 9.06 18.96
N ASP A 74 -19.57 8.62 20.21
CA ASP A 74 -18.96 9.42 21.30
C ASP A 74 -17.43 9.50 21.14
N HIS A 75 -16.98 9.97 19.98
CA HIS A 75 -15.56 10.16 19.70
C HIS A 75 -15.09 11.44 20.39
N GLN A 76 -14.34 11.27 21.49
CA GLN A 76 -13.73 12.41 22.18
C GLN A 76 -12.65 13.05 21.32
N ILE A 77 -12.94 14.26 20.85
CA ILE A 77 -12.00 15.11 20.15
C ILE A 77 -10.92 15.55 21.15
N ILE A 78 -9.66 15.23 20.89
CA ILE A 78 -8.54 15.77 21.69
C ILE A 78 -8.31 17.24 21.32
N SER A 79 -7.85 18.05 22.28
CA SER A 79 -7.65 19.51 22.15
C SER A 79 -6.79 19.97 20.97
N MET A 80 -6.06 19.07 20.30
CA MET A 80 -5.24 19.36 19.12
C MET A 80 -5.98 19.15 17.79
N SER A 81 -7.24 18.74 17.82
CA SER A 81 -8.01 18.55 16.59
C SER A 81 -8.36 19.92 16.01
N ALA A 82 -7.96 20.16 14.76
CA ALA A 82 -8.29 21.41 14.09
C ALA A 82 -9.81 21.58 13.99
N GLU A 83 -10.30 22.79 14.24
CA GLU A 83 -11.60 23.20 13.71
C GLU A 83 -11.52 23.01 12.19
N MET A 84 -12.41 22.17 11.66
CA MET A 84 -12.41 21.84 10.24
C MET A 84 -13.66 22.43 9.60
N THR A 85 -13.49 22.92 8.37
CA THR A 85 -14.64 23.29 7.55
C THR A 85 -15.13 22.09 6.75
N GLN A 86 -16.37 22.15 6.25
CA GLN A 86 -16.89 21.16 5.32
C GLN A 86 -16.02 21.07 4.06
N GLY A 87 -15.50 22.20 3.56
CA GLY A 87 -14.57 22.22 2.42
C GLY A 87 -13.27 21.48 2.71
N ASP A 88 -12.72 21.61 3.92
CA ASP A 88 -11.51 20.88 4.34
C ASP A 88 -11.76 19.38 4.48
N LEU A 89 -12.92 18.98 4.99
CA LEU A 89 -13.31 17.58 5.01
C LEU A 89 -13.40 17.03 3.59
N ARG A 90 -14.16 17.68 2.70
CA ARG A 90 -14.33 17.22 1.31
C ARG A 90 -13.00 16.99 0.62
N LYS A 91 -12.08 17.97 0.63
CA LYS A 91 -10.75 17.85 0.00
C LYS A 91 -9.90 16.72 0.59
N ARG A 92 -10.13 16.34 1.85
CA ARG A 92 -9.41 15.24 2.49
C ARG A 92 -9.94 13.87 2.06
N VAL A 93 -11.27 13.74 1.91
CA VAL A 93 -11.94 12.47 1.66
C VAL A 93 -12.35 12.24 0.21
N GLU A 94 -12.20 13.23 -0.68
CA GLU A 94 -12.40 13.04 -2.12
C GLU A 94 -11.54 11.90 -2.67
N THR A 95 -11.93 11.36 -3.83
CA THR A 95 -11.15 10.34 -4.52
C THR A 95 -9.71 10.80 -4.75
N ASP A 96 -8.74 9.97 -4.34
CA ASP A 96 -7.31 10.30 -4.35
C ASP A 96 -6.93 11.56 -3.53
N GLY A 97 -7.83 11.99 -2.64
CA GLY A 97 -7.65 13.11 -1.72
C GLY A 97 -6.59 12.85 -0.66
N ARG A 98 -6.41 13.82 0.25
CA ARG A 98 -5.28 13.79 1.20
C ARG A 98 -5.27 12.55 2.09
N ASN A 99 -6.42 12.05 2.53
CA ASN A 99 -6.49 10.87 3.39
C ASN A 99 -6.05 9.61 2.64
N ALA A 100 -6.57 9.40 1.42
CA ALA A 100 -6.18 8.29 0.57
C ALA A 100 -4.67 8.31 0.27
N GLN A 101 -4.09 9.49 0.02
CA GLN A 101 -2.65 9.66 -0.20
C GLN A 101 -1.82 9.29 1.05
N ILE A 102 -2.23 9.75 2.24
CA ILE A 102 -1.54 9.40 3.50
C ILE A 102 -1.58 7.89 3.71
N LEU A 103 -2.75 7.28 3.51
CA LEU A 103 -2.93 5.85 3.68
C LEU A 103 -2.11 5.02 2.69
N GLY A 104 -2.11 5.41 1.41
CA GLY A 104 -1.27 4.78 0.38
C GLY A 104 0.22 4.87 0.71
N ASN A 105 0.67 6.01 1.24
CA ASN A 105 2.05 6.19 1.69
C ASN A 105 2.39 5.29 2.89
N MET A 106 1.50 5.22 3.89
CA MET A 106 1.67 4.35 5.06
C MET A 106 1.76 2.88 4.65
N LEU A 107 0.90 2.44 3.72
CA LEU A 107 0.94 1.10 3.16
C LEU A 107 2.30 0.77 2.53
N VAL A 108 2.84 1.64 1.68
CA VAL A 108 4.15 1.43 1.06
C VAL A 108 5.24 1.27 2.12
N VAL A 109 5.22 2.12 3.15
CA VAL A 109 6.20 2.07 4.25
C VAL A 109 6.07 0.77 5.03
N SER A 110 4.86 0.41 5.44
CA SER A 110 4.58 -0.79 6.24
C SER A 110 4.93 -2.07 5.50
N VAL A 111 4.46 -2.22 4.25
CA VAL A 111 4.69 -3.43 3.45
C VAL A 111 6.16 -3.61 3.13
N TYR A 112 6.88 -2.53 2.79
CA TYR A 112 8.33 -2.61 2.59
C TYR A 112 9.06 -2.96 3.89
N ALA A 113 8.67 -2.39 5.03
CA ALA A 113 9.30 -2.69 6.31
C ALA A 113 9.11 -4.16 6.69
N TYR A 114 7.89 -4.71 6.56
CA TYR A 114 7.63 -6.13 6.79
C TYR A 114 8.51 -7.01 5.88
N TRP A 115 8.63 -6.64 4.60
CA TRP A 115 9.48 -7.39 3.68
C TRP A 115 10.96 -7.34 4.08
N GLU A 116 11.54 -6.15 4.26
CA GLU A 116 12.98 -5.97 4.49
C GLU A 116 13.43 -6.47 5.86
N GLU A 117 12.63 -6.24 6.90
CA GLU A 117 13.01 -6.54 8.29
C GLU A 117 12.68 -7.96 8.72
N TYR A 118 11.70 -8.61 8.09
CA TYR A 118 11.26 -9.96 8.45
C TYR A 118 11.33 -10.93 7.26
N LEU A 119 10.42 -10.77 6.29
CA LEU A 119 10.16 -11.81 5.29
C LEU A 119 11.40 -12.13 4.44
N ARG A 120 12.16 -11.11 4.03
CA ARG A 120 13.36 -11.28 3.20
C ARG A 120 14.45 -12.08 3.92
N ILE A 121 14.61 -11.88 5.22
CA ILE A 121 15.57 -12.62 6.06
C ILE A 121 15.13 -14.08 6.17
N GLU A 122 13.85 -14.32 6.47
CA GLU A 122 13.31 -15.66 6.60
C GLU A 122 13.34 -16.44 5.28
N ILE A 123 13.10 -15.77 4.14
CA ILE A 123 13.34 -16.35 2.81
C ILE A 123 14.82 -16.72 2.64
N GLY A 124 15.75 -15.88 3.09
CA GLY A 124 17.18 -16.18 3.05
C GLY A 124 17.55 -17.44 3.86
N LYS A 125 16.98 -17.58 5.05
CA LYS A 125 17.13 -18.79 5.89
C LYS A 125 16.52 -20.01 5.22
N ALA A 126 15.30 -19.92 4.69
CA ALA A 126 14.62 -21.00 3.99
C ALA A 126 15.39 -21.43 2.72
N LYS A 127 15.99 -20.49 1.97
CA LYS A 127 16.88 -20.80 0.85
C LYS A 127 18.17 -21.51 1.28
N GLY A 128 18.55 -21.42 2.56
CA GLY A 128 19.82 -21.94 3.09
C GLY A 128 21.01 -21.06 2.74
N VAL A 129 20.78 -19.78 2.41
CA VAL A 129 21.86 -18.80 2.16
C VAL A 129 22.22 -18.00 3.41
N LEU A 130 21.42 -18.12 4.47
CA LEU A 130 21.67 -17.58 5.81
C LEU A 130 21.60 -18.70 6.84
N SER A 131 22.28 -18.51 7.97
CA SER A 131 22.16 -19.41 9.12
C SER A 131 20.78 -19.26 9.78
N PRO A 132 20.24 -20.32 10.44
CA PRO A 132 18.94 -20.24 11.10
C PRO A 132 18.82 -19.14 12.16
N ASP A 133 19.93 -18.83 12.83
CA ASP A 133 20.07 -17.80 13.86
C ASP A 133 20.41 -16.40 13.32
N ALA A 134 20.52 -16.24 12.00
CA ALA A 134 20.85 -14.96 11.37
C ALA A 134 19.83 -13.87 11.74
N LYS A 135 20.36 -12.68 12.04
CA LYS A 135 19.59 -11.46 12.34
C LYS A 135 19.76 -10.43 11.23
N ASN A 136 18.96 -9.36 11.27
CA ASN A 136 19.14 -8.22 10.36
C ASN A 136 20.44 -7.47 10.72
N SER A 137 21.55 -7.87 10.11
CA SER A 137 22.85 -7.20 10.22
C SER A 137 23.36 -6.79 8.83
N GLU A 138 24.39 -5.97 8.79
CA GLU A 138 25.02 -5.54 7.55
C GLU A 138 25.59 -6.71 6.74
N GLU A 139 26.13 -7.72 7.42
CA GLU A 139 26.63 -8.96 6.83
C GLU A 139 25.48 -9.76 6.17
N THR A 140 24.37 -9.92 6.89
CA THR A 140 23.16 -10.57 6.37
C THR A 140 22.64 -9.84 5.13
N ARG A 141 22.56 -8.51 5.16
CA ARG A 141 22.09 -7.68 4.03
C ARG A 141 22.96 -7.84 2.80
N LYS A 142 24.29 -7.94 2.94
CA LYS A 142 25.20 -8.21 1.81
C LYS A 142 24.90 -9.52 1.10
N VAL A 143 24.54 -10.57 1.84
CA VAL A 143 24.14 -11.86 1.25
C VAL A 143 22.76 -11.75 0.58
N LEU A 144 21.79 -11.15 1.27
CA LEU A 144 20.43 -10.97 0.75
C LEU A 144 20.41 -10.14 -0.54
N ASN A 145 21.24 -9.10 -0.64
CA ASN A 145 21.39 -8.27 -1.84
C ASN A 145 21.88 -9.04 -3.09
N LYS A 146 22.41 -10.25 -2.90
CA LYS A 146 22.85 -11.13 -4.00
C LYS A 146 21.94 -12.33 -4.22
N LYS A 147 21.28 -12.82 -3.15
CA LYS A 147 20.60 -14.13 -3.15
C LYS A 147 19.08 -14.03 -3.00
N VAL A 148 18.57 -12.92 -2.48
CA VAL A 148 17.14 -12.65 -2.30
C VAL A 148 16.86 -11.26 -2.86
N VAL A 149 16.81 -11.21 -4.19
CA VAL A 149 16.67 -9.99 -4.97
C VAL A 149 15.31 -10.01 -5.67
N SER A 150 14.68 -8.84 -5.74
CA SER A 150 13.45 -8.63 -6.50
C SER A 150 13.44 -7.19 -7.01
N ASP A 151 13.16 -7.04 -8.29
CA ASP A 151 13.06 -5.71 -8.92
C ASP A 151 11.88 -4.92 -8.33
N PHE A 152 10.77 -5.59 -8.00
CA PHE A 152 9.61 -4.93 -7.39
C PHE A 152 9.93 -4.35 -6.01
N TRP A 153 10.54 -5.15 -5.13
CA TRP A 153 10.91 -4.68 -3.80
C TRP A 153 12.05 -3.65 -3.83
N GLY A 154 12.96 -3.75 -4.80
CA GLY A 154 13.97 -2.73 -5.07
C GLY A 154 13.36 -1.39 -5.45
N ASP A 155 12.34 -1.38 -6.31
CA ASP A 155 11.60 -0.18 -6.66
C ASP A 155 10.79 0.36 -5.48
N LEU A 156 10.12 -0.52 -4.72
CA LEU A 156 9.34 -0.14 -3.54
C LEU A 156 10.21 0.54 -2.47
N ARG A 157 11.48 0.11 -2.34
CA ARG A 157 12.49 0.79 -1.51
C ARG A 157 12.69 2.25 -1.91
N TYR A 158 12.85 2.51 -3.21
CA TYR A 158 13.07 3.88 -3.70
C TYR A 158 11.83 4.76 -3.51
N LEU A 159 10.65 4.18 -3.74
CA LEU A 159 9.38 4.84 -3.48
C LEU A 159 9.24 5.19 -1.99
N ARG A 160 9.47 4.23 -1.08
CA ARG A 160 9.49 4.46 0.37
C ARG A 160 10.46 5.56 0.75
N ASN A 161 11.70 5.51 0.25
CA ASN A 161 12.71 6.50 0.58
C ASN A 161 12.27 7.91 0.16
N SER A 162 11.63 8.04 -1.00
CA SER A 162 11.07 9.32 -1.45
C SER A 162 9.92 9.80 -0.55
N ILE A 163 9.04 8.89 -0.11
CA ILE A 163 7.95 9.18 0.84
C ILE A 163 8.50 9.66 2.19
N VAL A 164 9.42 8.91 2.79
CA VAL A 164 9.88 9.11 4.17
C VAL A 164 10.97 10.19 4.27
N HIS A 165 11.94 10.19 3.35
CA HIS A 165 13.14 11.01 3.44
C HIS A 165 13.17 12.20 2.49
N SER A 166 12.23 12.28 1.55
CA SER A 166 12.14 13.38 0.58
C SER A 166 10.78 14.08 0.66
N HIS A 167 10.11 14.01 1.81
CA HIS A 167 8.81 14.67 2.08
C HIS A 167 7.73 14.37 1.03
N GLY A 168 7.73 13.14 0.49
CA GLY A 168 6.79 12.77 -0.57
C GLY A 168 7.15 13.35 -1.95
N VAL A 169 8.41 13.69 -2.19
CA VAL A 169 8.93 14.08 -3.51
C VAL A 169 9.83 12.97 -4.04
N ALA A 170 9.62 12.55 -5.28
CA ALA A 170 10.41 11.54 -5.96
C ALA A 170 11.88 11.98 -6.05
N ASN A 171 12.78 11.21 -5.46
CA ASN A 171 14.22 11.49 -5.50
C ASN A 171 14.86 10.96 -6.79
N SER A 172 16.18 11.17 -6.94
CA SER A 172 16.93 10.73 -8.11
C SER A 172 16.97 9.22 -8.29
N ASP A 173 16.84 8.43 -7.22
CA ASP A 173 16.84 6.98 -7.30
C ASP A 173 15.59 6.43 -8.02
N MET A 174 14.48 7.18 -8.05
CA MET A 174 13.28 6.78 -8.80
C MET A 174 13.55 6.58 -10.30
N ALA A 175 14.56 7.23 -10.87
CA ALA A 175 14.99 7.00 -12.25
C ALA A 175 15.54 5.58 -12.50
N ARG A 176 15.87 4.85 -11.43
CA ARG A 176 16.41 3.48 -11.47
C ARG A 176 15.31 2.42 -11.39
N CYS A 177 14.06 2.82 -11.18
CA CYS A 177 12.94 1.88 -11.06
C CYS A 177 12.69 1.11 -12.36
N LYS A 178 12.50 -0.20 -12.24
CA LYS A 178 12.29 -1.10 -13.38
C LYS A 178 10.82 -1.40 -13.67
N ILE A 179 9.98 -1.38 -12.64
CA ILE A 179 8.57 -1.73 -12.62
C ILE A 179 7.73 -0.49 -12.26
N ILE A 180 8.02 0.19 -11.15
CA ILE A 180 7.27 1.36 -10.66
C ILE A 180 7.79 2.63 -11.34
N LYS A 181 7.34 2.88 -12.56
CA LYS A 181 7.80 4.01 -13.42
C LYS A 181 6.87 5.23 -13.42
N TRP A 182 6.04 5.38 -12.38
CA TRP A 182 4.98 6.41 -12.36
C TRP A 182 5.50 7.82 -12.08
N PHE A 183 6.66 7.95 -11.43
CA PHE A 183 7.19 9.24 -10.97
C PHE A 183 8.59 9.48 -11.53
N LYS A 184 8.84 10.70 -11.97
CA LYS A 184 10.17 11.21 -12.32
C LYS A 184 10.78 11.95 -11.13
N PRO A 185 12.12 12.06 -11.05
CA PRO A 185 12.75 12.88 -10.03
C PRO A 185 12.19 14.31 -10.01
N GLY A 186 11.80 14.78 -8.82
CA GLY A 186 11.16 16.08 -8.59
C GLY A 186 9.62 16.03 -8.54
N ASP A 187 8.99 14.95 -9.00
CA ASP A 187 7.53 14.82 -8.95
C ASP A 187 7.04 14.65 -7.50
N LYS A 188 5.89 15.25 -7.18
CA LYS A 188 5.19 14.94 -5.94
C LYS A 188 4.60 13.53 -6.03
N ILE A 189 4.86 12.71 -5.03
CA ILE A 189 4.31 11.36 -4.93
C ILE A 189 2.85 11.48 -4.49
N VAL A 190 1.98 11.18 -5.45
CA VAL A 190 0.53 11.06 -5.25
C VAL A 190 0.13 9.68 -5.73
N LEU A 191 -0.06 8.76 -4.79
CA LEU A 191 -0.49 7.40 -5.09
C LEU A 191 -2.01 7.39 -5.26
N SER A 192 -2.47 7.29 -6.50
CA SER A 192 -3.89 7.08 -6.78
C SER A 192 -4.34 5.68 -6.40
N TYR A 193 -5.64 5.47 -6.27
CA TYR A 193 -6.24 4.15 -6.09
C TYR A 193 -5.74 3.13 -7.11
N ALA A 194 -5.67 3.52 -8.39
CA ALA A 194 -5.18 2.65 -9.46
C ALA A 194 -3.71 2.23 -9.24
N MET A 195 -2.87 3.15 -8.75
CA MET A 195 -1.48 2.85 -8.42
C MET A 195 -1.37 1.91 -7.22
N VAL A 196 -2.13 2.16 -6.14
CA VAL A 196 -2.14 1.28 -4.96
C VAL A 196 -2.63 -0.12 -5.31
N ARG A 197 -3.70 -0.23 -6.11
CA ARG A 197 -4.17 -1.50 -6.65
C ARG A 197 -3.09 -2.22 -7.46
N ALA A 198 -2.35 -1.50 -8.30
CA ALA A 198 -1.24 -2.08 -9.06
C ALA A 198 -0.11 -2.58 -8.14
N LEU A 199 0.17 -1.91 -7.01
CA LEU A 199 1.10 -2.40 -5.99
C LEU A 199 0.61 -3.72 -5.39
N PHE A 200 -0.65 -3.81 -4.95
CA PHE A 200 -1.20 -5.06 -4.40
C PHE A 200 -1.14 -6.22 -5.37
N ILE A 201 -1.38 -5.99 -6.67
CA ILE A 201 -1.23 -7.03 -7.68
C ILE A 201 0.22 -7.52 -7.74
N LYS A 202 1.21 -6.63 -7.69
CA LYS A 202 2.64 -7.02 -7.69
C LYS A 202 3.03 -7.76 -6.41
N ILE A 203 2.50 -7.36 -5.27
CA ILE A 203 2.66 -8.04 -3.99
C ILE A 203 2.08 -9.46 -4.06
N ALA A 204 0.86 -9.62 -4.60
CA ALA A 204 0.22 -10.92 -4.74
C ALA A 204 0.98 -11.85 -5.70
N LEU A 205 1.57 -11.30 -6.77
CA LEU A 205 2.46 -12.07 -7.65
C LEU A 205 3.70 -12.55 -6.90
N TYR A 206 4.34 -11.70 -6.10
CA TYR A 206 5.47 -12.10 -5.28
C TYR A 206 5.08 -13.15 -4.22
N ARG A 207 3.90 -13.05 -3.63
CA ARG A 207 3.35 -14.08 -2.74
C ARG A 207 3.26 -15.44 -3.47
N ASN A 208 2.78 -15.44 -4.71
CA ASN A 208 2.72 -16.66 -5.52
C ASN A 208 4.12 -17.19 -5.89
N GLU A 209 5.11 -16.32 -6.05
CA GLU A 209 6.52 -16.74 -6.20
C GLU A 209 6.99 -17.49 -4.95
N ILE A 210 6.71 -16.99 -3.75
CA ILE A 210 7.04 -17.69 -2.49
C ILE A 210 6.35 -19.06 -2.42
N TYR A 211 5.06 -19.11 -2.78
CA TYR A 211 4.31 -20.37 -2.84
C TYR A 211 4.99 -21.39 -3.76
N SER A 212 5.48 -20.95 -4.93
CA SER A 212 6.15 -21.85 -5.87
C SER A 212 7.45 -22.45 -5.31
N LEU A 213 8.15 -21.74 -4.40
CA LEU A 213 9.39 -22.21 -3.79
C LEU A 213 9.20 -23.35 -2.78
N GLN A 214 7.97 -23.63 -2.34
CA GLN A 214 7.70 -24.76 -1.46
C GLN A 214 7.82 -26.11 -2.18
N PHE A 215 7.76 -26.12 -3.51
CA PHE A 215 7.87 -27.35 -4.28
C PHE A 215 9.34 -27.58 -4.64
N PRO A 216 9.91 -28.76 -4.34
CA PRO A 216 11.21 -29.10 -4.89
C PRO A 216 11.14 -29.07 -6.41
N PRO A 217 12.24 -28.72 -7.11
CA PRO A 217 12.30 -28.84 -8.56
C PRO A 217 11.85 -30.25 -8.94
N SER A 218 10.76 -30.35 -9.70
CA SER A 218 10.21 -31.64 -10.09
C SER A 218 11.25 -32.37 -10.95
N PHE A 219 11.77 -33.49 -10.44
CA PHE A 219 12.64 -34.41 -11.21
C PHE A 219 11.90 -35.15 -12.33
N ILE A 220 10.72 -34.66 -12.76
CA ILE A 220 10.00 -35.27 -13.87
C ILE A 220 10.73 -34.90 -15.15
N HIS A 221 11.75 -35.70 -15.48
CA HIS A 221 12.19 -35.87 -16.84
C HIS A 221 11.02 -36.49 -17.61
N ILE A 222 10.26 -35.64 -18.30
CA ILE A 222 9.41 -36.10 -19.40
C ILE A 222 10.41 -36.62 -20.45
N PRO A 223 10.45 -37.94 -20.74
CA PRO A 223 11.28 -38.44 -21.81
C PRO A 223 10.87 -37.69 -23.07
N LYS A 224 11.83 -37.16 -23.84
CA LYS A 224 11.52 -36.70 -25.19
C LYS A 224 10.92 -37.90 -25.90
N GLY A 225 9.65 -37.80 -26.29
CA GLY A 225 9.01 -38.80 -27.12
C GLY A 225 9.92 -39.06 -28.31
N SER A 226 10.21 -40.31 -28.57
CA SER A 226 10.90 -40.76 -29.77
C SER A 226 10.04 -40.33 -30.96
N ASP A 227 10.43 -39.26 -31.64
CA ASP A 227 9.95 -38.89 -32.97
C ASP A 227 10.52 -39.84 -34.05
N ASP A 228 10.64 -41.13 -33.73
CA ASP A 228 10.98 -42.19 -34.68
C ASP A 228 9.72 -43.05 -34.85
N VAL A 229 8.84 -42.57 -35.72
CA VAL A 229 7.87 -43.41 -36.41
C VAL A 229 8.34 -43.45 -37.86
N ASP A 230 8.93 -44.60 -38.22
CA ASP A 230 9.20 -45.03 -39.59
C ASP A 230 7.95 -45.03 -40.48
#